data_AF-A0A7Y5L3Q6-F1
#
_entry.id   AF-A0A7Y5L3Q6-F1
#
_cell.length_a   1.000
_cell.length_b   1.000
_cell.length_c   1.000
_cell.angle_alpha   90.00
_cell.angle_beta   90.00
_cell.angle_gamma   90.00
#
_symmetry.space_group_name_H-M   'P 1'
#
loop_
_entity.id
_entity.type
_entity.pdbx_description
1 polymer ?
#
loop_
_entity_poly.entity_id
_entity_poly.type
_entity_poly.pdbx_seq_one_letter_code
_entity_poly.pdbx_strand_id
1 'polypeptide(L)'
;LMANIKKRDRSYEATMQEDYIKELHHLYNEFFFNYNDSPILIVNSSKIDFVGNTADFELLYEQIMKKDRAFIEYFQPETGSLFG
;
A
#
# COMPACT_ATOMS: atom_id res chain seq x y z
N LEU A 1 6.91 1.01 5.99
CA LEU A 1 6.46 2.40 6.31
C LEU A 1 7.58 3.24 6.95
N MET A 2 8.16 2.83 8.09
CA MET A 2 9.23 3.60 8.77
C MET A 2 10.44 3.92 7.88
N ALA A 3 10.90 2.96 7.07
CA ALA A 3 11.97 3.20 6.09
C ALA A 3 11.60 4.27 5.05
N ASN A 4 10.33 4.33 4.62
CA ASN A 4 9.83 5.30 3.64
C ASN A 4 9.62 6.69 4.25
N ILE A 5 9.28 6.77 5.54
CA ILE A 5 9.21 8.00 6.32
C ILE A 5 10.63 8.57 6.49
N LYS A 6 11.58 7.73 6.91
CA LYS A 6 12.99 8.11 7.04
C LYS A 6 13.60 8.60 5.72
N LYS A 7 13.24 7.98 4.58
CA LYS A 7 13.67 8.41 3.23
C LYS A 7 13.13 9.79 2.82
N ARG A 8 11.99 10.23 3.38
CA ARG A 8 11.38 11.54 3.09
C ARG A 8 11.99 12.70 3.87
N ASP A 9 12.75 12.40 4.93
CA ASP A 9 13.54 13.34 5.75
C ASP A 9 12.80 14.63 6.15
N ARG A 10 11.53 14.50 6.53
CA ARG A 10 10.74 15.64 7.00
C ARG A 10 11.04 15.87 8.48
N SER A 11 11.42 17.10 8.84
CA SER A 11 11.87 17.46 10.19
C SER A 11 10.86 17.13 11.31
N TYR A 12 9.57 17.10 11.00
CA TYR A 12 8.50 16.73 11.94
C TYR A 12 8.25 15.22 12.03
N GLU A 13 8.77 14.40 11.10
CA GLU A 13 8.64 12.94 11.13
C GLU A 13 9.73 12.29 12.00
N ALA A 14 10.82 13.00 12.32
CA ALA A 14 11.94 12.49 13.13
C ALA A 14 11.59 12.24 14.61
N THR A 15 10.53 12.87 15.13
CA THR A 15 9.99 12.67 16.49
C THR A 15 8.73 11.82 16.52
N MET A 16 8.25 11.32 15.37
CA MET A 16 7.10 10.42 15.33
C MET A 16 7.45 9.12 16.05
N GLN A 17 6.93 8.98 17.26
CA GLN A 17 7.07 7.76 18.05
C GLN A 17 6.44 6.59 17.32
N GLU A 18 6.99 5.39 17.50
CA GLU A 18 6.44 4.15 16.93
C GLU A 18 4.94 3.99 17.25
N ASP A 19 4.53 4.44 18.43
CA ASP A 19 3.15 4.41 18.90
C ASP A 19 2.22 5.30 18.07
N TYR A 20 2.69 6.43 17.56
CA TYR A 20 1.90 7.26 16.65
C TYR A 20 1.60 6.52 15.34
N ILE A 21 2.59 5.79 14.80
CA ILE A 21 2.40 5.02 13.56
C ILE A 21 1.48 3.82 13.79
N LYS A 22 1.56 3.17 14.97
CA LYS A 22 0.63 2.12 15.37
C LYS A 22 -0.80 2.65 15.49
N GLU A 23 -0.98 3.79 16.12
CA GLU A 23 -2.29 4.43 16.27
C GLU A 23 -2.87 4.81 14.91
N LEU A 24 -2.07 5.41 14.04
CA LEU A 24 -2.49 5.74 12.69
C LEU A 24 -2.93 4.50 11.91
N HIS A 25 -2.18 3.40 12.00
CA HIS A 25 -2.53 2.14 11.39
C HIS A 25 -3.85 1.57 11.95
N HIS A 26 -4.06 1.68 13.26
CA HIS A 26 -5.32 1.27 13.90
C HIS A 26 -6.51 2.08 13.37
N LEU A 27 -6.41 3.41 13.34
CA LEU A 27 -7.47 4.30 12.82
C LEU A 27 -7.83 4.01 11.36
N TYR A 28 -6.83 3.76 10.50
CA TYR A 28 -7.10 3.37 9.11
C TYR A 28 -7.83 2.03 9.02
N ASN A 29 -7.45 1.04 9.82
CA ASN A 29 -8.13 -0.26 9.82
C ASN A 29 -9.58 -0.13 10.28
N GLU A 30 -9.87 0.63 11.34
CA GLU A 30 -11.24 0.87 11.80
C GLU A 30 -12.09 1.59 10.76
N PHE A 31 -11.52 2.60 10.10
CA PHE A 31 -12.19 3.33 9.03
C PHE A 31 -12.57 2.38 7.88
N PHE A 32 -11.62 1.60 7.35
CA PHE A 32 -11.87 0.71 6.22
C PHE A 32 -12.70 -0.52 6.58
N PHE A 33 -12.70 -0.95 7.85
CA PHE A 33 -13.56 -2.06 8.31
C PHE A 33 -15.05 -1.73 8.16
N ASN A 34 -15.43 -0.47 8.35
CA ASN A 34 -16.83 -0.01 8.25
C ASN A 34 -17.13 0.71 6.93
N TYR A 35 -16.15 0.86 6.03
CA TYR A 35 -16.32 1.60 4.79
C TYR A 35 -17.06 0.77 3.73
N ASN A 36 -18.16 1.30 3.21
CA ASN A 36 -18.99 0.62 2.21
C ASN A 36 -19.50 1.55 1.08
N ASP A 37 -18.91 2.73 0.92
CA ASP A 37 -19.32 3.68 -0.12
C ASP A 37 -18.74 3.34 -1.51
N SER A 38 -17.65 2.56 -1.56
CA SER A 38 -17.05 2.12 -2.82
C SER A 38 -16.19 0.85 -2.66
N PRO A 39 -15.89 0.14 -3.77
CA PRO A 39 -15.02 -1.04 -3.71
C PRO A 39 -13.59 -0.72 -3.25
N ILE A 40 -13.07 -1.53 -2.33
CA ILE A 40 -11.72 -1.39 -1.75
C ILE A 40 -10.76 -2.39 -2.39
N LEU A 41 -9.58 -1.91 -2.80
CA LEU A 41 -8.42 -2.74 -3.16
C LEU A 41 -7.36 -2.64 -2.04
N ILE A 42 -7.06 -3.74 -1.38
CA ILE A 42 -6.02 -3.82 -0.35
C ILE A 42 -4.76 -4.41 -0.99
N VAL A 43 -3.70 -3.59 -1.13
CA VAL A 43 -2.45 -3.99 -1.77
C VAL A 43 -1.35 -4.20 -0.75
N ASN A 44 -0.72 -5.38 -0.74
CA ASN A 44 0.51 -5.56 0.00
C ASN A 44 1.72 -5.09 -0.83
N SER A 45 2.17 -3.87 -0.56
CA SER A 45 3.30 -3.27 -1.27
C SER A 45 4.68 -3.68 -0.73
N SER A 46 4.79 -4.66 0.18
CA SER A 46 6.05 -4.98 0.85
C SER A 46 7.10 -5.63 -0.06
N LYS A 47 6.67 -6.18 -1.20
CA LYS A 47 7.53 -6.90 -2.16
C LYS A 47 7.73 -6.17 -3.49
N ILE A 48 7.10 -5.01 -3.70
CA ILE A 48 7.20 -4.25 -4.96
C ILE A 48 7.79 -2.87 -4.73
N ASP A 49 8.51 -2.35 -5.71
CA ASP A 49 9.00 -0.98 -5.75
C ASP A 49 8.35 -0.21 -6.92
N PHE A 50 7.06 0.08 -6.82
CA PHE A 50 6.34 0.84 -7.84
C PHE A 50 6.82 2.31 -8.01
N VAL A 51 7.79 2.76 -7.21
CA VAL A 51 8.41 4.09 -7.33
C VAL A 51 9.67 4.03 -8.18
N GLY A 52 10.52 3.01 -7.97
CA GLY A 52 11.78 2.83 -8.67
C GLY A 52 11.74 1.83 -9.83
N ASN A 53 10.69 1.02 -9.94
CA ASN A 53 10.53 -0.04 -10.92
C ASN A 53 9.22 0.13 -11.72
N THR A 54 9.35 0.43 -13.01
CA THR A 54 8.21 0.61 -13.91
C THR A 54 7.35 -0.65 -14.04
N ALA A 55 7.94 -1.85 -14.03
CA ALA A 55 7.15 -3.08 -14.13
C ALA A 55 6.23 -3.29 -12.92
N ASP A 56 6.72 -2.94 -11.72
CA ASP A 56 5.94 -2.98 -10.50
C ASP A 56 4.83 -1.92 -10.50
N PHE A 57 5.09 -0.76 -11.10
CA PHE A 57 4.08 0.28 -11.32
C PHE A 57 2.97 -0.19 -12.27
N GLU A 58 3.33 -0.76 -13.42
CA GLU A 58 2.36 -1.25 -14.40
C GLU A 58 1.51 -2.38 -13.83
N LEU A 59 2.12 -3.30 -13.07
CA LEU A 59 1.37 -4.35 -12.35
C LEU A 59 0.31 -3.76 -11.41
N LEU A 60 0.67 -2.72 -10.64
CA LEU A 60 -0.26 -2.05 -9.75
C LEU A 60 -1.35 -1.29 -10.54
N TYR A 61 -0.98 -0.64 -11.64
CA TYR A 61 -1.90 0.10 -12.50
C TYR A 61 -2.96 -0.82 -13.12
N GLU A 62 -2.55 -1.97 -13.65
CA GLU A 62 -3.47 -2.98 -14.20
C GLU A 62 -4.48 -3.46 -13.14
N GLN A 63 -4.02 -3.69 -11.90
CA GLN A 63 -4.93 -4.07 -10.81
C GLN A 63 -5.91 -2.96 -10.44
N ILE A 64 -5.49 -1.69 -10.47
CA ILE A 64 -6.38 -0.55 -10.22
C ILE A 64 -7.46 -0.42 -11.32
N MET A 65 -7.10 -0.68 -12.57
CA MET A 65 -7.98 -0.51 -13.74
C MET A 65 -8.89 -1.73 -14.03
N LYS A 66 -8.72 -2.83 -13.30
CA LYS A 66 -9.54 -4.04 -13.44
C LYS A 66 -11.04 -3.72 -13.21
N LYS A 67 -11.88 -4.07 -14.18
CA LYS A 67 -13.33 -3.77 -14.14
C LYS A 67 -14.13 -4.77 -13.31
N ASP A 68 -13.77 -6.05 -13.37
CA ASP A 68 -14.46 -7.12 -12.66
C ASP A 68 -13.79 -7.35 -11.31
N ARG A 69 -14.32 -6.70 -10.27
CA ARG A 69 -13.74 -6.74 -8.93
C ARG A 69 -14.78 -6.97 -7.85
N ALA A 70 -14.36 -7.71 -6.82
CA ALA A 70 -15.14 -7.85 -5.61
C ALA A 70 -15.21 -6.50 -4.88
N PHE A 71 -16.21 -6.34 -4.02
CA PHE A 71 -16.36 -5.12 -3.23
C PHE A 71 -15.16 -4.89 -2.28
N ILE A 72 -14.58 -5.98 -1.75
CA ILE A 72 -13.27 -5.95 -1.08
C ILE A 72 -12.39 -6.99 -1.78
N GLU A 73 -11.23 -6.57 -2.26
CA GLU A 73 -10.27 -7.44 -2.94
C GLU A 73 -8.87 -7.24 -2.35
N TYR A 74 -8.18 -8.36 -2.10
CA TYR A 74 -6.79 -8.36 -1.64
C TYR A 74 -5.87 -8.68 -2.80
N PHE A 75 -4.88 -7.81 -3.02
CA PHE A 75 -3.84 -8.01 -4.01
C PHE A 75 -2.47 -8.14 -3.35
N GLN A 76 -1.88 -9.33 -3.50
CA GLN A 76 -0.53 -9.64 -3.08
C GLN A 76 0.33 -9.79 -4.35
N PRO A 77 1.06 -8.77 -4.77
CA PRO A 77 2.01 -8.93 -5.86
C PRO A 77 3.11 -9.92 -5.42
N GLU A 78 3.34 -10.93 -6.23
CA GLU A 78 4.57 -11.71 -6.19
C GLU A 78 5.59 -11.02 -7.08
N THR A 79 6.83 -10.86 -6.61
CA THR A 79 7.95 -10.49 -7.47
C THR A 79 8.12 -11.59 -8.51
N GLY A 80 7.53 -11.36 -9.67
CA GLY A 80 7.82 -12.13 -10.86
C GLY A 80 9.26 -11.84 -11.27
N SER A 81 10.17 -12.76 -10.97
CA SER A 81 11.24 -13.11 -11.90
C SER A 81 10.58 -13.59 -13.20
N LEU A 82 9.98 -12.68 -13.97
CA LEU A 82 9.38 -12.95 -15.28
C LEU A 82 10.42 -12.79 -16.41
N PHE A 83 11.70 -12.79 -16.07
CA PHE A 83 12.81 -12.98 -17.01
C PHE A 83 13.75 -14.05 -16.43
N GLY A 84 13.40 -15.31 -16.67
CA GLY A 84 14.29 -16.47 -16.66
C GLY A 84 14.30 -17.11 -18.03
#